data_AF-A0A8C2DEA6-F1
#
_entry.id   AF-A0A8C2DEA6-F1
#
_cell.length_a   1.000
_cell.length_b   1.000
_cell.length_c   1.000
_cell.angle_alpha   90.00
_cell.angle_beta   90.00
_cell.angle_gamma   90.00
#
_symmetry.space_group_name_H-M   'P 1'
#
loop_
_entity.id
_entity.type
_entity.pdbx_description
1 polymer ?
#
loop_
_entity_poly.entity_id
_entity_poly.type
_entity_poly.pdbx_seq_one_letter_code
_entity_poly.pdbx_strand_id
1 'polypeptide(L)'
;RVISMQKGGNMKEVFTRFCTGLSKIEELFKNKGHEFMWNEHLGYVLTCPSNLGTGLRAGVHVKLPNLSKNRQFEEILKRLRLQKRGTGGVDTAAVGGVFDISNADRLGFSEVELMQMVVDGVKLLIEMEKRLEKGQAIEDLMPAQK
;
A
#
# COMPACT_ATOMS: atom_id res chain seq x y z
N ARG A 1 2.76 -16.87 0.65
CA ARG A 1 2.21 -15.50 0.51
C ARG A 1 0.82 -15.58 -0.06
N VAL A 2 -0.14 -14.84 0.49
CA VAL A 2 -1.50 -14.73 -0.04
C VAL A 2 -1.62 -13.39 -0.78
N ILE A 3 -2.17 -13.40 -2.00
CA ILE A 3 -2.25 -12.21 -2.88
C ILE A 3 -3.66 -12.13 -3.46
N SER A 4 -4.25 -10.93 -3.40
CA SER A 4 -5.47 -10.56 -4.12
C SER A 4 -5.14 -9.33 -4.98
N MET A 5 -5.47 -9.37 -6.27
CA MET A 5 -5.22 -8.27 -7.20
C MET A 5 -6.28 -8.26 -8.30
N GLN A 6 -6.49 -7.12 -8.94
CA GLN A 6 -7.31 -6.96 -10.15
C GLN A 6 -6.88 -5.72 -10.93
N LYS A 7 -7.41 -5.55 -12.14
CA LYS A 7 -7.28 -4.30 -12.91
C LYS A 7 -8.26 -3.24 -12.40
N GLY A 8 -7.92 -1.96 -12.57
CA GLY A 8 -8.74 -0.83 -12.10
C GLY A 8 -8.50 -0.49 -10.62
N GLY A 9 -9.31 0.42 -10.09
CA GLY A 9 -9.11 1.04 -8.77
C GLY A 9 -10.03 0.55 -7.65
N ASN A 10 -10.74 -0.56 -7.82
CA ASN A 10 -11.68 -1.07 -6.80
C ASN A 10 -10.96 -1.77 -5.64
N MET A 11 -10.25 -1.00 -4.82
CA MET A 11 -9.49 -1.50 -3.68
C MET A 11 -10.35 -2.22 -2.66
N LYS A 12 -11.61 -1.79 -2.47
CA LYS A 12 -12.56 -2.41 -1.53
C LYS A 12 -12.85 -3.86 -1.93
N GLU A 13 -13.08 -4.12 -3.22
CA GLU A 13 -13.32 -5.47 -3.72
C GLU A 13 -12.07 -6.36 -3.59
N VAL A 14 -10.90 -5.84 -3.96
CA VAL A 14 -9.62 -6.54 -3.79
C VAL A 14 -9.42 -6.96 -2.34
N PHE A 15 -9.66 -6.02 -1.42
CA PHE A 15 -9.48 -6.23 0.02
C PHE A 15 -10.54 -7.18 0.60
N THR A 16 -11.80 -7.05 0.18
CA THR A 16 -12.87 -7.98 0.60
C THR A 16 -12.54 -9.42 0.21
N ARG A 17 -12.05 -9.62 -1.03
CA ARG A 17 -11.60 -10.93 -1.51
C ARG A 17 -10.38 -11.43 -0.76
N PHE A 18 -9.44 -10.55 -0.43
CA PHE A 18 -8.27 -10.87 0.37
C PHE A 18 -8.67 -11.37 1.77
N CYS A 19 -9.46 -10.60 2.52
CA CYS A 19 -9.88 -10.96 3.88
C CYS A 19 -10.70 -12.25 3.89
N THR A 20 -11.68 -12.38 2.98
CA THR A 20 -12.51 -13.59 2.87
C THR A 20 -11.66 -14.82 2.55
N GLY A 21 -10.73 -14.69 1.60
CA GLY A 21 -9.84 -15.79 1.21
C GLY A 21 -8.88 -16.19 2.34
N LEU A 22 -8.27 -15.21 3.00
CA LEU A 22 -7.33 -15.45 4.10
C LEU A 22 -8.00 -16.14 5.28
N SER A 23 -9.20 -15.68 5.67
CA SER A 23 -9.98 -16.28 6.77
C SER A 23 -10.30 -17.75 6.48
N LYS A 24 -10.71 -18.07 5.24
CA LYS A 24 -10.98 -19.45 4.81
C LYS A 24 -9.72 -20.31 4.82
N ILE A 25 -8.58 -19.77 4.40
CA ILE A 25 -7.30 -20.50 4.45
C ILE A 25 -6.95 -20.80 5.90
N GLU A 26 -7.01 -19.82 6.79
CA GLU A 26 -6.70 -19.99 8.22
C GLU A 26 -7.60 -21.04 8.87
N GLU A 27 -8.91 -20.99 8.60
CA GLU A 27 -9.89 -21.99 9.06
C GLU A 27 -9.52 -23.41 8.58
N LEU A 28 -9.18 -23.58 7.30
CA LEU A 28 -8.80 -24.88 6.74
C LEU A 28 -7.51 -25.44 7.35
N PHE A 29 -6.54 -24.59 7.67
CA PHE A 29 -5.33 -25.00 8.37
C PHE A 29 -5.64 -25.43 9.81
N LYS A 30 -6.44 -24.63 10.52
CA LYS A 30 -6.84 -24.91 11.90
C LYS A 30 -7.60 -26.22 12.03
N ASN A 31 -8.51 -26.50 11.08
CA ASN A 31 -9.26 -27.76 11.01
C ASN A 31 -8.36 -28.99 10.79
N LYS A 32 -7.12 -28.80 10.32
CA LYS A 32 -6.11 -29.86 10.18
C LYS A 32 -5.08 -29.88 11.31
N GLY A 33 -5.29 -29.12 12.39
CA GLY A 33 -4.37 -29.05 13.52
C GLY A 33 -3.11 -28.24 13.25
N HIS A 34 -3.17 -27.31 12.29
CA HIS A 34 -2.07 -26.39 11.98
C HIS A 34 -2.48 -24.94 12.23
N GLU A 35 -1.59 -24.14 12.81
CA GLU A 35 -1.82 -22.72 13.08
C GLU A 35 -0.74 -21.86 12.42
N PHE A 36 -1.06 -20.59 12.18
CA PHE A 36 -0.06 -19.61 11.76
C PHE A 36 0.79 -19.15 12.94
N MET A 37 2.07 -18.86 12.66
CA MET A 37 2.95 -18.28 13.67
C MET A 37 2.49 -16.87 14.01
N TRP A 38 2.07 -16.66 15.26
CA TRP A 38 1.56 -15.38 15.74
C TRP A 38 1.85 -15.19 17.22
N ASN A 39 2.08 -13.96 17.66
CA ASN A 39 2.04 -13.57 19.07
C ASN A 39 1.55 -12.13 19.24
N GLU A 40 1.17 -11.76 20.47
CA GLU A 40 0.57 -10.46 20.78
C GLU A 40 1.47 -9.27 20.44
N HIS A 41 2.78 -9.40 20.64
CA HIS A 41 3.72 -8.31 20.40
C HIS A 41 4.06 -8.11 18.92
N LEU A 42 4.28 -9.21 18.19
CA LEU A 42 4.77 -9.18 16.82
C LEU A 42 3.67 -9.36 15.77
N GLY A 43 2.44 -9.72 16.15
CA GLY A 43 1.43 -10.19 15.21
C GLY A 43 1.89 -11.46 14.47
N TYR A 44 1.59 -11.55 13.18
CA TYR A 44 2.03 -12.67 12.35
C TYR A 44 3.54 -12.64 12.12
N VAL A 45 4.21 -13.76 12.38
CA VAL A 45 5.66 -13.90 12.26
C VAL A 45 6.03 -14.30 10.84
N LEU A 46 6.93 -13.53 10.24
CA LEU A 46 7.48 -13.75 8.91
C LEU A 46 9.01 -13.67 8.97
N THR A 47 9.69 -14.20 7.94
CA THR A 47 11.16 -14.31 7.92
C THR A 47 11.88 -12.96 8.06
N CYS A 48 11.37 -11.91 7.41
CA CYS A 48 12.01 -10.59 7.40
C CYS A 48 11.32 -9.66 8.40
N PRO A 49 12.06 -9.01 9.33
CA PRO A 49 11.49 -8.14 10.35
C PRO A 49 10.58 -7.04 9.80
N SER A 50 10.84 -6.53 8.60
CA SER A 50 10.01 -5.49 7.96
C SER A 50 8.60 -5.95 7.58
N ASN A 51 8.30 -7.25 7.66
CA ASN A 51 6.98 -7.81 7.37
C ASN A 51 6.24 -8.31 8.61
N LEU A 52 6.74 -8.08 9.83
CA LEU A 52 6.00 -8.45 11.04
C LEU A 52 4.67 -7.66 11.16
N GLY A 53 3.81 -8.09 12.08
CA GLY A 53 2.49 -7.51 12.32
C GLY A 53 1.46 -8.11 11.39
N THR A 54 0.90 -7.28 10.52
CA THR A 54 -0.05 -7.72 9.50
C THR A 54 0.63 -8.41 8.32
N GLY A 55 1.93 -8.13 8.10
CA GLY A 55 2.61 -8.47 6.85
C GLY A 55 1.97 -7.89 5.58
N LEU A 56 0.98 -6.99 5.72
CA LEU A 56 0.14 -6.52 4.64
C LEU A 56 0.84 -5.46 3.80
N ARG A 57 1.00 -5.75 2.52
CA ARG A 57 1.38 -4.75 1.52
C ARG A 57 0.19 -4.46 0.61
N ALA A 58 -0.59 -3.44 0.96
CA ALA A 58 -1.63 -2.89 0.11
C ALA A 58 -1.03 -1.85 -0.82
N GLY A 59 -1.36 -1.89 -2.10
CA GLY A 59 -0.80 -0.93 -3.05
C GLY A 59 -1.49 -0.90 -4.40
N VAL A 60 -1.06 0.05 -5.23
CA VAL A 60 -1.56 0.27 -6.59
C VAL A 60 -0.40 0.48 -7.55
N HIS A 61 -0.62 0.10 -8.81
CA HIS A 61 0.14 0.67 -9.90
C HIS A 61 -0.57 1.94 -10.37
N VAL A 62 0.06 3.10 -10.17
CA VAL A 62 -0.53 4.41 -10.48
C VAL A 62 0.41 5.22 -11.37
N LYS A 63 -0.15 5.90 -12.37
CA LYS A 63 0.59 6.75 -13.31
C LYS A 63 0.63 8.18 -12.76
N LEU A 64 1.84 8.67 -12.46
CA LEU A 64 2.11 9.97 -11.84
C LEU A 64 3.25 10.73 -12.57
N PRO A 65 3.16 10.97 -13.89
CA PRO A 65 4.26 11.48 -14.70
C PRO A 65 4.68 12.90 -14.37
N ASN A 66 3.80 13.72 -13.80
CA ASN A 66 4.12 15.09 -13.39
C ASN A 66 4.54 15.13 -11.91
N LEU A 67 3.75 14.51 -11.03
CA LEU A 67 4.02 14.48 -9.59
C LEU A 67 5.36 13.82 -9.29
N SER A 68 5.75 12.77 -10.03
CA SER A 68 7.04 12.11 -9.81
C SER A 68 8.27 12.98 -10.12
N LYS A 69 8.09 14.06 -10.87
CA LYS A 69 9.15 15.03 -11.19
C LYS A 69 9.17 16.19 -10.19
N ASN A 70 8.15 16.31 -9.34
CA ASN A 70 8.08 17.35 -8.33
C ASN A 70 9.10 17.05 -7.21
N ARG A 71 9.89 18.05 -6.84
CA ARG A 71 10.90 17.96 -5.76
C ARG A 71 10.32 17.53 -4.40
N GLN A 72 9.02 17.72 -4.18
CA GLN A 72 8.32 17.37 -2.95
C GLN A 72 7.79 15.93 -2.93
N PHE A 73 7.93 15.15 -4.02
CA PHE A 73 7.29 13.83 -4.14
C PHE A 73 7.67 12.87 -3.02
N GLU A 74 8.96 12.76 -2.68
CA GLU A 74 9.42 11.89 -1.57
C GLU A 74 8.86 12.34 -0.22
N GLU A 75 8.80 13.66 0.02
CA GLU A 75 8.24 14.21 1.26
C GLU A 75 6.74 13.97 1.35
N ILE A 76 5.99 14.10 0.25
CA ILE A 76 4.57 13.77 0.19
C ILE A 76 4.35 12.30 0.55
N LEU A 77 5.12 11.38 -0.06
CA LEU A 77 5.01 9.94 0.25
C LEU A 77 5.32 9.65 1.73
N LYS A 78 6.38 10.26 2.27
CA LYS A 78 6.76 10.13 3.69
C LYS A 78 5.65 10.59 4.63
N ARG A 79 5.06 11.76 4.38
CA ARG A 79 3.95 12.28 5.20
C ARG A 79 2.71 11.41 5.15
N LEU A 80 2.47 10.77 4.02
CA LEU A 80 1.36 9.83 3.83
C LEU A 80 1.67 8.41 4.34
N ARG A 81 2.89 8.16 4.82
CA ARG A 81 3.40 6.82 5.20
C ARG A 81 3.29 5.82 4.06
N LEU A 82 3.54 6.29 2.84
CA LEU A 82 3.59 5.50 1.62
C LEU A 82 5.04 5.32 1.18
N GLN A 83 5.28 4.23 0.45
CA GLN A 83 6.55 3.94 -0.21
C GLN A 83 6.29 3.71 -1.69
N LYS A 84 7.28 4.07 -2.53
CA LYS A 84 7.28 3.76 -3.97
C LYS A 84 8.28 2.67 -4.31
N ARG A 85 7.93 1.86 -5.31
CA ARG A 85 8.81 0.93 -6.02
C ARG A 85 8.62 1.12 -7.53
N GLY A 86 9.57 0.65 -8.34
CA GLY A 86 9.40 0.65 -9.79
C GLY A 86 8.32 -0.33 -10.26
N THR A 87 8.02 -0.28 -11.55
CA THR A 87 6.84 -0.92 -12.15
C THR A 87 6.88 -2.46 -12.08
N GLY A 88 8.08 -3.06 -11.97
CA GLY A 88 8.29 -4.50 -11.81
C GLY A 88 8.64 -4.94 -10.38
N GLY A 89 8.59 -4.05 -9.38
CA GLY A 89 8.91 -4.36 -7.99
C GLY A 89 10.11 -3.59 -7.44
N VAL A 90 10.67 -4.09 -6.32
CA VAL A 90 11.58 -3.34 -5.44
C VAL A 90 12.89 -2.91 -6.09
N ASP A 91 13.35 -3.64 -7.11
CA ASP A 91 14.62 -3.40 -7.79
C ASP A 91 14.46 -2.94 -9.25
N THR A 92 13.29 -2.43 -9.63
CA THR A 92 13.02 -2.01 -11.01
C THR A 92 12.88 -0.49 -11.12
N ALA A 93 13.15 0.06 -12.30
CA ALA A 93 12.86 1.46 -12.60
C ALA A 93 11.35 1.67 -12.84
N ALA A 94 10.86 2.88 -12.58
CA ALA A 94 9.53 3.27 -13.02
C ALA A 94 9.53 3.47 -14.55
N VAL A 95 8.64 2.76 -15.26
CA VAL A 95 8.48 2.89 -16.71
C VAL A 95 7.27 3.79 -16.99
N GLY A 96 7.46 4.83 -17.80
CA GLY A 96 6.37 5.69 -18.27
C GLY A 96 5.63 6.47 -17.17
N GLY A 97 6.30 6.75 -16.05
CA GLY A 97 5.71 7.42 -14.89
C GLY A 97 4.76 6.54 -14.08
N VAL A 98 4.81 5.21 -14.23
CA VAL A 98 4.00 4.26 -13.45
C VAL A 98 4.78 3.76 -12.25
N PHE A 99 4.24 3.96 -11.05
CA PHE A 99 4.83 3.58 -9.78
C PHE A 99 3.98 2.55 -9.06
N ASP A 100 4.64 1.61 -8.38
CA ASP A 100 4.03 0.75 -7.37
C ASP A 100 4.06 1.52 -6.03
N ILE A 101 2.89 2.06 -5.64
CA ILE A 101 2.71 2.81 -4.39
C ILE A 101 2.00 1.93 -3.38
N SER A 102 2.58 1.80 -2.18
CA SER A 102 2.02 0.96 -1.10
C SER A 102 2.23 1.57 0.28
N ASN A 103 1.53 1.07 1.30
CA ASN A 103 1.83 1.42 2.70
C ASN A 103 3.29 1.09 3.04
N ALA A 104 3.93 1.92 3.87
CA ALA A 104 5.29 1.71 4.38
C ALA A 104 5.33 0.83 5.64
N ASP A 105 4.31 0.94 6.50
CA ASP A 105 4.25 0.23 7.78
C ASP A 105 3.51 -1.11 7.71
N ARG A 106 3.81 -2.02 8.64
CA ARG A 106 3.22 -3.37 8.73
C ARG A 106 2.83 -3.78 10.16
N LEU A 107 3.60 -3.29 11.13
CA LEU A 107 3.44 -3.56 12.56
C LEU A 107 2.93 -2.29 13.28
N GLY A 108 2.08 -2.47 14.29
CA GLY A 108 1.47 -1.37 15.04
C GLY A 108 0.21 -0.76 14.41
N PHE A 109 -0.27 -1.35 13.31
CA PHE A 109 -1.50 -0.95 12.61
C PHE A 109 -2.26 -2.20 12.18
N SER A 110 -3.58 -2.11 12.14
CA SER A 110 -4.45 -3.13 11.55
C SER A 110 -4.43 -3.12 10.01
N GLU A 111 -4.86 -4.22 9.40
CA GLU A 111 -5.00 -4.34 7.95
C GLU A 111 -5.92 -3.27 7.36
N VAL A 112 -6.98 -2.90 8.10
CA VAL A 112 -7.96 -1.90 7.69
C VAL A 112 -7.34 -0.50 7.71
N GLU A 113 -6.60 -0.14 8.77
CA GLU A 113 -5.91 1.15 8.86
C GLU A 113 -4.85 1.30 7.76
N LEU A 114 -4.07 0.25 7.52
CA LEU A 114 -3.08 0.23 6.44
C LEU A 114 -3.74 0.39 5.06
N MET A 115 -4.86 -0.31 4.82
CA MET A 115 -5.63 -0.17 3.57
C MET A 115 -6.19 1.25 3.42
N GLN A 116 -6.74 1.83 4.48
CA GLN A 116 -7.31 3.17 4.48
C GLN A 116 -6.22 4.23 4.20
N MET A 117 -5.03 4.09 4.80
CA MET A 117 -3.90 4.96 4.51
C MET A 117 -3.52 4.96 3.02
N VAL A 118 -3.53 3.79 2.38
CA VAL A 118 -3.27 3.65 0.94
C VAL A 118 -4.38 4.31 0.12
N VAL A 119 -5.64 4.04 0.42
CA VAL A 119 -6.78 4.61 -0.31
C VAL A 119 -6.76 6.14 -0.25
N ASP A 120 -6.56 6.72 0.93
CA ASP A 120 -6.56 8.18 1.10
C ASP A 120 -5.33 8.82 0.46
N GLY A 121 -4.15 8.23 0.66
CA GLY A 121 -2.93 8.75 0.07
C GLY A 121 -2.97 8.69 -1.45
N VAL A 122 -3.40 7.57 -2.05
CA VAL A 122 -3.52 7.45 -3.52
C VAL A 122 -4.53 8.44 -4.10
N LYS A 123 -5.67 8.68 -3.43
CA LYS A 123 -6.63 9.72 -3.85
C LYS A 123 -5.98 11.10 -3.89
N LEU A 124 -5.21 11.46 -2.86
CA LEU A 124 -4.50 12.74 -2.82
C LEU A 124 -3.43 12.84 -3.92
N LEU A 125 -2.65 11.78 -4.14
CA LEU A 125 -1.66 11.74 -5.21
C LEU A 125 -2.29 11.94 -6.59
N ILE A 126 -3.47 11.34 -6.84
CA ILE A 126 -4.22 11.52 -8.08
C ILE A 126 -4.72 12.97 -8.22
N GLU A 127 -5.17 13.60 -7.15
CA GLU A 127 -5.60 15.00 -7.17
C GLU A 127 -4.42 15.95 -7.48
N MET A 128 -3.28 15.73 -6.82
CA MET A 128 -2.05 16.47 -7.09
C MET A 128 -1.58 16.31 -8.54
N GLU A 129 -1.61 15.09 -9.07
CA GLU A 129 -1.26 14.82 -10.47
C GLU A 129 -2.17 15.60 -11.43
N LYS A 130 -3.49 15.57 -11.22
CA LYS A 130 -4.47 16.31 -12.04
C LYS A 130 -4.28 17.83 -11.99
N ARG A 131 -3.83 18.38 -10.86
CA ARG A 131 -3.49 19.81 -10.77
C ARG A 131 -2.24 20.14 -11.56
N LEU A 132 -1.19 19.32 -11.43
CA LEU A 132 0.05 19.50 -12.19
C LEU A 132 -0.17 19.33 -13.69
N GLU A 133 -1.04 18.43 -14.13
CA GLU A 133 -1.47 18.30 -15.53
C GLU A 133 -2.06 19.60 -16.10
N LYS A 134 -2.70 20.41 -15.25
CA LYS A 134 -3.27 21.72 -15.60
C LYS A 134 -2.30 22.89 -15.37
N GLY A 135 -1.05 22.62 -14.97
CA GLY A 135 -0.07 23.64 -14.61
C GLY A 135 -0.36 24.37 -13.29
N GLN A 136 -1.18 23.78 -12.42
CA GLN A 136 -1.56 24.38 -11.14
C GLN A 136 -0.61 23.94 -10.02
N ALA A 137 -0.43 24.82 -9.03
CA ALA A 137 0.34 24.57 -7.83
C ALA A 137 -0.34 23.52 -6.92
N ILE A 138 0.45 22.86 -6.08
CA ILE A 138 -0.01 21.78 -5.16
C ILE A 138 0.41 22.01 -3.71
N GLU A 139 1.02 23.15 -3.40
CA GLU A 139 1.55 23.48 -2.09
C GLU A 139 0.46 23.50 -1.01
N ASP A 140 -0.76 23.90 -1.37
CA ASP A 140 -1.95 23.87 -0.52
C ASP A 140 -2.48 22.44 -0.27
N LEU A 141 -2.08 21.48 -1.10
CA LEU A 141 -2.44 20.06 -0.94
C LEU A 141 -1.42 19.28 -0.11
N MET A 142 -0.35 19.91 0.37
CA MET A 142 0.67 19.23 1.16
C MET A 142 0.05 18.59 2.42
N PRO A 143 0.12 17.26 2.57
CA PRO A 143 -0.50 16.59 3.71
C PRO A 143 0.24 16.93 5.00
N ALA A 144 -0.47 16.84 6.13
CA ALA A 144 0.17 16.76 7.44
C ALA A 144 0.92 15.43 7.58
N GLN A 145 1.90 15.36 8.48
CA GLN A 145 2.56 14.11 8.80
C GLN A 145 1.58 13.18 9.52
N LYS A 146 1.35 11.99 8.96
CA LYS A 146 0.64 10.88 9.62
C LYS A 146 1.54 10.08 10.55
#